data_AF-A0A3B6JI95-F1
#
_entry.id   AF-A0A3B6JI95-F1
#
_cell.length_a   1.000
_cell.length_b   1.000
_cell.length_c   1.000
_cell.angle_alpha   90.00
_cell.angle_beta   90.00
_cell.angle_gamma   90.00
#
_symmetry.space_group_name_H-M   'P 1'
#
loop_
_entity.id
_entity.type
_entity.pdbx_description
1 polymer ?
#
loop_
_entity_poly.entity_id
_entity_poly.type
_entity_poly.pdbx_seq_one_letter_code
_entity_poly.pdbx_strand_id
1 'polypeptide(L)'
;MNKIKDAPVPEGEEPKSTAEIVDEVLKTEVKQSTFLRNVGLQPSRNNSRKATAAVAAHVRDLEQKLERSELQAEVMQEELAAIKMKAEEAEAPRDKELELLRKKSQEEDEKLAHLMALFGAKAV
;
A
#
# COMPACT_ATOMS: atom_id res chain seq x y z
N MET A 1 20.13 -26.62 48.28
CA MET A 1 18.67 -26.79 48.11
C MET A 1 18.03 -25.41 48.04
N ASN A 2 17.94 -24.82 46.85
CA ASN A 2 17.33 -23.50 46.67
C ASN A 2 15.83 -23.70 46.42
N LYS A 3 15.03 -23.35 47.41
CA LYS A 3 13.57 -23.36 47.33
C LYS A 3 13.14 -22.13 46.53
N ILE A 4 12.87 -22.29 45.24
CA ILE A 4 12.08 -21.32 44.49
C ILE A 4 10.67 -21.46 45.07
N LYS A 5 10.30 -20.54 45.96
CA LYS A 5 8.93 -20.41 46.41
C LYS A 5 8.19 -19.74 45.27
N ASP A 6 7.43 -20.54 44.53
CA ASP A 6 6.38 -20.02 43.66
C ASP A 6 5.37 -19.31 44.58
N ALA A 7 5.45 -17.98 44.61
CA ALA A 7 4.47 -17.19 45.32
C ALA A 7 3.20 -17.16 44.45
N PRO A 8 2.00 -17.44 45.00
CA PRO A 8 0.77 -17.40 44.22
C PRO A 8 0.59 -15.99 43.65
N VAL A 9 0.45 -15.90 42.32
CA VAL A 9 0.11 -14.65 41.65
C VAL A 9 -1.23 -14.17 42.22
N PRO A 10 -1.34 -12.92 42.70
CA PRO A 10 -2.60 -12.38 43.19
C PRO A 10 -3.65 -12.45 42.08
N GLU A 11 -4.83 -12.94 42.43
CA GLU A 11 -5.94 -13.19 41.51
C GLU A 11 -6.36 -11.85 40.86
N GLY A 12 -6.03 -11.64 39.58
CA GLY A 12 -6.48 -10.47 38.81
C GLY A 12 -5.46 -9.79 37.89
N GLU A 13 -4.16 -10.11 37.95
CA GLU A 13 -3.17 -9.59 36.99
C GLU A 13 -2.96 -10.57 35.83
N GLU A 14 -2.94 -10.06 34.59
CA GLU A 14 -2.57 -10.86 33.42
C GLU A 14 -1.16 -11.44 33.63
N PRO A 15 -0.96 -12.76 33.39
CA PRO A 15 0.35 -13.36 33.53
C PRO A 15 1.33 -12.66 32.59
N LYS A 16 2.45 -12.18 33.14
CA LYS A 16 3.52 -11.51 32.38
C LYS A 16 3.87 -12.33 31.14
N SER A 17 3.99 -11.66 30.00
CA SER A 17 4.35 -12.31 28.74
C SER A 17 5.74 -12.93 28.85
N THR A 18 5.96 -14.05 28.15
CA THR A 18 7.28 -14.73 28.11
C THR A 18 8.40 -13.78 27.68
N ALA A 19 8.13 -12.87 26.75
CA ALA A 19 9.10 -11.84 26.34
C ALA A 19 9.45 -10.87 27.48
N GLU A 20 8.47 -10.52 28.31
CA GLU A 20 8.62 -9.59 29.43
C GLU A 20 9.36 -10.24 30.60
N ILE A 21 9.07 -11.52 30.88
CA ILE A 21 9.79 -12.32 31.88
C ILE A 21 11.27 -12.46 31.48
N VAL A 22 11.55 -12.77 30.22
CA VAL A 22 12.92 -12.86 29.70
C VAL A 22 13.63 -11.52 29.86
N ASP A 23 12.99 -10.41 29.49
CA ASP A 23 13.58 -9.08 29.62
C ASP A 23 13.84 -8.69 31.11
N GLU A 24 12.94 -9.03 32.02
CA GLU A 24 13.12 -8.81 33.47
C GLU A 24 14.31 -9.62 34.03
N VAL A 25 14.41 -10.90 33.69
CA VAL A 25 15.53 -11.78 34.10
C VAL A 25 16.86 -11.28 33.52
N LEU A 26 16.88 -10.89 32.24
CA LEU A 26 18.06 -10.29 31.61
C LEU A 26 18.43 -8.93 32.23
N LYS A 27 17.47 -8.14 32.68
CA LYS A 27 17.73 -6.84 33.30
C LYS A 27 18.21 -6.94 34.75
N THR A 28 17.80 -7.97 35.48
CA THR A 28 18.05 -8.13 36.92
C THR A 28 19.20 -9.10 37.20
N GLU A 29 19.11 -10.34 36.70
CA GLU A 29 20.07 -11.41 37.03
C GLU A 29 21.34 -11.33 36.19
N VAL A 30 21.24 -11.01 34.89
CA VAL A 30 22.42 -10.96 34.02
C VAL A 30 23.34 -9.78 34.38
N LYS A 31 22.81 -8.69 34.94
CA LYS A 31 23.63 -7.57 35.44
C LYS A 31 24.40 -7.91 36.72
N GLN A 32 23.88 -8.83 37.54
CA GLN A 32 24.53 -9.29 38.76
C GLN A 32 25.47 -10.47 38.52
N SER A 33 25.32 -11.16 37.38
CA SER A 33 26.15 -12.30 37.01
C SER A 33 27.61 -11.90 36.79
N THR A 34 28.50 -12.53 37.58
CA THR A 34 29.95 -12.40 37.43
C THR A 34 30.54 -13.41 36.44
N PHE A 35 29.72 -14.30 35.86
CA PHE A 35 30.18 -15.39 35.00
C PHE A 35 31.07 -14.90 33.86
N LEU A 36 30.58 -13.93 33.07
CA LEU A 36 31.35 -13.36 31.95
C LEU A 36 32.68 -12.77 32.43
N ARG A 37 32.65 -12.04 33.56
CA ARG A 37 33.83 -11.42 34.15
C ARG A 37 34.85 -12.45 34.65
N ASN A 38 34.38 -13.59 35.18
CA ASN A 38 35.22 -14.69 35.65
C ASN A 38 35.87 -15.47 34.49
N VAL A 39 35.21 -15.53 33.33
CA VAL A 39 35.78 -16.11 32.10
C VAL A 39 36.54 -15.08 31.25
N GLY A 40 36.83 -13.90 31.79
CA GLY A 40 37.61 -12.85 31.14
C GLY A 40 36.86 -11.99 30.10
N LEU A 41 35.54 -12.17 29.96
CA LEU A 41 34.69 -11.42 29.05
C LEU A 41 34.04 -10.22 29.77
N GLN A 42 34.34 -9.00 29.33
CA GLN A 42 33.69 -7.79 29.84
C GLN A 42 32.39 -7.54 29.05
N PRO A 43 31.23 -7.33 29.73
CA PRO A 43 30.01 -6.92 29.05
C PRO A 43 30.22 -5.60 28.30
N SER A 44 30.08 -5.63 26.97
CA SER A 44 30.19 -4.42 26.15
C SER A 44 28.99 -3.51 26.39
N ARG A 45 29.20 -2.42 27.14
CA ARG A 45 28.15 -1.44 27.50
C ARG A 45 27.78 -0.49 26.34
N ASN A 46 28.49 -0.58 25.21
CA ASN A 46 28.57 0.53 24.24
C ASN A 46 27.90 0.18 22.89
N ASN A 47 27.76 -1.11 22.58
CA ASN A 47 27.35 -1.56 21.25
C ASN A 47 25.82 -1.53 21.06
N SER A 48 25.04 -1.74 22.12
CA SER A 48 23.57 -1.79 22.02
C SER A 48 22.93 -0.43 21.73
N ARG A 49 23.44 0.65 22.36
CA ARG A 49 22.90 2.01 22.16
C ARG A 49 23.12 2.55 20.75
N LYS A 50 24.25 2.20 20.13
CA LYS A 50 24.53 2.55 18.71
C LYS A 50 23.60 1.80 17.77
N ALA A 51 23.34 0.51 18.03
CA ALA A 51 22.41 -0.28 17.23
C ALA A 51 20.98 0.28 17.32
N THR A 52 20.50 0.65 18.51
CA THR A 52 19.15 1.22 18.66
C THR A 52 19.00 2.59 18.01
N ALA A 53 20.02 3.44 18.06
CA ALA A 53 19.98 4.75 17.40
C ALA A 53 19.97 4.62 15.86
N ALA A 54 20.75 3.67 15.32
CA ALA A 54 20.77 3.40 13.88
C ALA A 54 19.42 2.84 13.39
N VAL A 55 18.82 1.93 14.17
CA VAL A 55 17.47 1.40 13.88
C VAL A 55 16.42 2.52 13.91
N ALA A 56 16.45 3.39 14.93
CA ALA A 56 15.51 4.51 15.02
C ALA A 56 15.65 5.51 13.85
N ALA A 57 16.88 5.78 13.40
CA ALA A 57 17.11 6.63 12.23
C ALA A 57 16.56 5.99 10.95
N HIS A 58 16.74 4.68 10.78
CA HIS A 58 16.21 3.96 9.62
C HIS A 58 14.67 3.91 9.62
N VAL A 59 14.04 3.72 10.78
CA VAL A 59 12.58 3.77 10.89
C VAL A 59 12.04 5.14 10.44
N ARG A 60 12.63 6.24 10.89
CA ARG A 60 12.21 7.58 10.44
C ARG A 60 12.38 7.80 8.95
N ASP A 61 13.47 7.30 8.35
CA ASP A 61 13.69 7.40 6.91
C ASP A 61 12.63 6.62 6.12
N LEU A 62 12.25 5.43 6.59
CA LEU A 62 11.16 4.65 6.00
C LEU A 62 9.81 5.34 6.13
N GLU A 63 9.49 5.89 7.31
CA GLU A 63 8.26 6.65 7.54
C GLU A 63 8.16 7.85 6.59
N GLN A 64 9.25 8.60 6.41
CA GLN A 64 9.28 9.73 5.49
C GLN A 64 9.12 9.31 4.03
N LYS A 65 9.71 8.17 3.63
CA LYS A 65 9.55 7.61 2.28
C LYS A 65 8.12 7.16 2.04
N LEU A 66 7.49 6.56 3.04
CA LEU A 66 6.10 6.13 2.96
C LEU A 66 5.17 7.33 2.77
N GLU A 67 5.29 8.35 3.61
CA GLU A 67 4.48 9.58 3.51
C GLU A 67 4.63 10.24 2.12
N ARG A 68 5.85 10.33 1.60
CA ARG A 68 6.08 10.85 0.23
C ARG A 68 5.43 9.98 -0.83
N SER A 69 5.49 8.66 -0.68
CA SER A 69 4.89 7.72 -1.63
C SER A 69 3.37 7.80 -1.62
N GLU A 70 2.76 7.96 -0.45
CA GLU A 70 1.31 8.10 -0.29
C GLU A 70 0.82 9.39 -0.97
N LEU A 71 1.49 10.51 -0.72
CA LEU A 71 1.18 11.78 -1.39
C LEU A 71 1.32 11.69 -2.91
N GLN A 72 2.36 11.01 -3.42
CA GLN A 72 2.51 10.80 -4.86
C GLN A 72 1.39 9.92 -5.43
N ALA A 73 0.99 8.87 -4.72
CA ALA A 73 -0.08 7.99 -5.15
C ALA A 73 -1.43 8.73 -5.21
N GLU A 74 -1.70 9.60 -4.24
CA GLU A 74 -2.92 10.42 -4.21
C GLU A 74 -2.97 11.39 -5.40
N VAL A 75 -1.88 12.09 -5.68
CA VAL A 75 -1.77 12.98 -6.86
C VAL A 75 -1.99 12.20 -8.16
N MET A 76 -1.37 11.03 -8.30
CA MET A 76 -1.55 10.21 -9.50
C MET A 76 -2.99 9.70 -9.66
N GLN A 77 -3.66 9.35 -8.57
CA GLN A 77 -5.06 8.95 -8.62
C GLN A 77 -5.96 10.11 -9.05
N GLU A 78 -5.71 11.31 -8.55
CA GLU A 78 -6.45 12.52 -8.95
C GLU A 78 -6.25 12.83 -10.44
N GLU A 79 -5.01 12.79 -10.93
CA GLU A 79 -4.70 13.00 -12.35
C GLU A 79 -5.37 11.96 -13.24
N LEU A 80 -5.35 10.68 -12.86
CA LEU A 80 -6.03 9.61 -13.59
C LEU A 80 -7.55 9.79 -13.60
N ALA A 81 -8.14 10.21 -12.49
CA ALA A 81 -9.57 10.51 -12.42
C ALA A 81 -9.94 11.68 -13.35
N ALA A 82 -9.12 12.74 -13.37
CA ALA A 82 -9.32 13.88 -14.24
C ALA A 82 -9.19 13.51 -15.73
N ILE A 83 -8.21 12.67 -16.09
CA ILE A 83 -8.06 12.17 -17.47
C ILE A 83 -9.27 11.32 -17.87
N LYS A 84 -9.72 10.41 -16.99
CA LYS A 84 -10.87 9.56 -17.27
C LYS A 84 -12.14 10.38 -17.49
N MET A 85 -12.39 11.39 -16.65
CA MET A 85 -13.53 12.29 -16.79
C MET A 85 -13.48 13.04 -18.13
N LYS A 86 -12.32 13.59 -18.51
CA LYS A 86 -12.14 14.28 -19.79
C LYS A 86 -12.32 13.35 -20.99
N ALA A 87 -11.88 12.10 -20.89
CA ALA A 87 -12.07 11.11 -21.94
C ALA A 87 -13.55 10.79 -22.14
N GLU A 88 -14.28 10.55 -21.05
CA GLU A 88 -15.73 10.29 -21.09
C GLU A 88 -16.52 11.50 -21.62
N GLU A 89 -16.15 12.71 -21.20
CA GLU A 89 -16.76 13.96 -21.70
C GLU A 89 -16.52 14.17 -23.20
N ALA A 90 -15.37 13.74 -23.73
CA ALA A 90 -15.05 13.86 -25.15
C ALA A 90 -15.69 12.74 -26.02
N GLU A 91 -15.92 11.56 -25.45
CA GLU A 91 -16.48 10.40 -26.16
C GLU A 91 -17.99 10.55 -26.39
N ALA A 92 -18.75 11.01 -25.39
CA ALA A 92 -20.20 11.18 -25.47
C ALA A 92 -20.70 12.08 -26.64
N PRO A 93 -20.10 13.24 -26.95
CA PRO A 93 -20.48 14.02 -28.13
C PRO A 93 -19.99 13.40 -29.44
N ARG A 94 -18.82 12.73 -29.42
CA ARG A 94 -18.28 12.05 -30.62
C ARG A 94 -19.18 10.91 -31.09
N ASP A 95 -19.72 10.12 -30.16
CA ASP A 95 -20.60 9.02 -30.49
C ASP A 95 -21.91 9.51 -31.14
N LYS A 96 -22.46 10.62 -30.63
CA LYS A 96 -23.66 11.25 -31.21
C LYS A 96 -23.38 11.78 -32.62
N GLU A 97 -22.22 12.40 -32.83
CA GLU A 97 -21.82 12.89 -34.16
C GLU A 97 -21.63 11.74 -35.14
N LEU A 98 -20.99 10.65 -34.71
CA LEU A 98 -20.84 9.43 -35.50
C LEU A 98 -22.18 8.79 -35.87
N GLU A 99 -23.14 8.74 -34.95
CA GLU A 99 -24.48 8.21 -35.22
C GLU A 99 -25.23 9.05 -36.26
N LEU A 100 -25.14 10.39 -36.16
CA LEU A 100 -25.73 11.31 -37.13
C LEU A 100 -25.13 11.14 -38.52
N LEU A 101 -23.80 11.04 -38.62
CA LEU A 101 -23.11 10.79 -39.89
C LEU A 101 -23.53 9.46 -40.50
N ARG A 102 -23.67 8.40 -39.69
CA ARG A 102 -24.12 7.09 -40.14
C ARG A 102 -25.55 7.12 -40.69
N LYS A 103 -26.47 7.78 -40.00
CA LYS A 103 -27.86 7.96 -40.48
C LYS A 103 -27.89 8.72 -41.80
N LYS A 104 -27.12 9.81 -41.91
CA LYS A 104 -27.03 10.60 -43.14
C LYS A 104 -26.50 9.77 -44.31
N SER A 105 -25.45 8.96 -44.09
CA SER A 105 -24.92 8.05 -45.11
C SER A 105 -25.97 7.03 -45.55
N GLN A 106 -26.72 6.43 -44.60
CA GLN A 106 -27.78 5.48 -44.94
C GLN A 106 -28.88 6.13 -45.79
N GLU A 107 -29.32 7.35 -45.45
CA GLU A 107 -30.30 8.07 -46.26
C GLU A 107 -29.79 8.38 -47.67
N GLU A 108 -28.50 8.73 -47.82
CA GLU A 108 -27.89 8.98 -49.12
C GLU A 108 -27.82 7.68 -49.96
N ASP A 109 -27.44 6.56 -49.33
CA ASP A 109 -27.41 5.25 -49.98
C ASP A 109 -28.83 4.79 -50.41
N GLU A 110 -29.84 5.01 -49.58
CA GLU A 110 -31.24 4.71 -49.91
C GLU A 110 -31.75 5.56 -51.08
N LYS A 111 -31.44 6.86 -51.10
CA LYS A 111 -31.78 7.76 -52.21
C LYS A 111 -31.10 7.31 -53.51
N LEU A 112 -29.83 6.91 -53.43
CA LEU A 112 -29.09 6.39 -54.58
C LEU A 112 -29.70 5.08 -55.07
N ALA A 113 -30.02 4.15 -54.17
CA ALA A 113 -30.67 2.89 -54.52
C ALA A 113 -32.05 3.11 -55.17
N HIS A 114 -32.84 4.04 -54.66
CA HIS A 114 -34.13 4.41 -55.25
C HIS A 114 -33.98 5.00 -56.65
N LEU A 115 -32.99 5.88 -56.85
CA LEU A 115 -32.67 6.45 -58.16
C LEU A 115 -32.22 5.36 -59.13
N MET A 116 -31.35 4.45 -58.70
CA MET A 116 -30.91 3.31 -59.50
C MET A 116 -32.08 2.37 -59.85
N ALA A 117 -33.05 2.17 -58.96
CA ALA A 117 -34.24 1.39 -59.27
C ALA A 117 -35.11 2.08 -60.34
N LEU A 118 -35.31 3.40 -60.24
CA LEU A 118 -36.10 4.18 -61.20
C LEU A 118 -35.45 4.24 -62.60
N PHE A 119 -34.14 4.45 -62.66
CA PHE A 119 -33.41 4.61 -63.93
C PHE A 119 -32.85 3.29 -64.49
N GLY A 120 -32.50 2.34 -63.63
CA GLY A 120 -32.05 1.00 -64.01
C GLY A 120 -33.19 0.11 -64.54
N ALA A 121 -34.43 0.34 -64.10
CA ALA A 121 -35.61 -0.33 -64.67
C ALA A 121 -35.98 0.16 -66.08
N LYS A 122 -35.30 1.19 -66.61
CA LYS A 122 -35.56 1.75 -67.95
C LYS A 122 -34.62 1.22 -69.04
N ALA A 123 -33.73 0.27 -68.73
CA ALA A 123 -32.83 -0.35 -69.70
C ALA A 123 -33.27 -1.79 -70.05
N VAL A 124 -34.45 -1.95 -70.65
CA VAL A 124 -34.84 -3.11 -71.49
C VAL A 124 -35.67 -2.60 -72.65
#